data_AF-A0A1V9K2M0-F1
#
_entry.id   AF-A0A1V9K2M0-F1
#
_cell.length_a   1.000
_cell.length_b   1.000
_cell.length_c   1.000
_cell.angle_alpha   90.00
_cell.angle_beta   90.00
_cell.angle_gamma   90.00
#
_symmetry.space_group_name_H-M   'P 1'
#
loop_
_entity.id
_entity.type
_entity.pdbx_description
1 polymer ?
#
loop_
_entity_poly.entity_id
_entity_poly.type
_entity_poly.pdbx_seq_one_letter_code
_entity_poly.pdbx_strand_id
1 'polypeptide(L)'
;MSVYWTPAHHAVENEDAETLARLLAGGSDPDEIFGNMTLLMHAIDVEGDGALQSGQPLTVHTTAVLLAFGADPQLADPDGRTPMDVARHYSHNLAVQLLRDHISD
;
A
#
# COMPACT_ATOMS: atom_id res chain seq x y z
N MET A 1 -1.22 -24.27 -7.14
CA MET A 1 -1.59 -23.27 -6.12
C MET A 1 -1.78 -21.97 -6.86
N SER A 2 -2.98 -21.39 -6.81
CA SER A 2 -3.35 -20.22 -7.62
C SER A 2 -2.34 -19.09 -7.40
N VAL A 3 -1.62 -18.71 -8.46
CA VAL A 3 -0.55 -17.70 -8.47
C VAL A 3 -1.09 -16.27 -8.64
N TYR A 4 -2.37 -16.06 -8.33
CA TYR A 4 -3.07 -14.81 -8.57
C TYR A 4 -3.19 -14.05 -7.26
N TRP A 5 -2.74 -12.79 -7.26
CA TRP A 5 -3.02 -11.80 -6.23
C TRP A 5 -4.50 -11.84 -5.82
N THR A 6 -4.80 -11.51 -4.56
CA THR A 6 -6.18 -11.25 -4.16
C THR A 6 -6.73 -10.09 -4.99
N PRO A 7 -8.07 -9.93 -5.11
CA PRO A 7 -8.62 -8.83 -5.89
C PRO A 7 -8.10 -7.45 -5.45
N ALA A 8 -7.91 -7.24 -4.15
CA ALA A 8 -7.36 -6.01 -3.61
C ALA A 8 -5.87 -5.84 -3.95
N HIS A 9 -5.05 -6.89 -3.78
CA HIS A 9 -3.64 -6.85 -4.21
C HIS A 9 -3.50 -6.64 -5.72
N HIS A 10 -4.39 -7.20 -6.54
CA HIS A 10 -4.39 -6.96 -7.98
C HIS A 10 -4.73 -5.50 -8.32
N ALA A 11 -5.67 -4.87 -7.59
CA ALA A 11 -5.95 -3.45 -7.77
C ALA A 11 -4.74 -2.58 -7.39
N VAL A 12 -4.04 -2.93 -6.30
CA VAL A 12 -2.80 -2.26 -5.88
C VAL A 12 -1.69 -2.41 -6.92
N GLU A 13 -1.43 -3.62 -7.41
CA GLU A 13 -0.42 -3.92 -8.46
C GLU A 13 -0.60 -3.06 -9.72
N ASN A 14 -1.85 -2.69 -10.04
CA ASN A 14 -2.18 -1.88 -11.21
C ASN A 14 -2.39 -0.39 -10.89
N GLU A 15 -2.07 0.05 -9.67
CA GLU A 15 -2.32 1.40 -9.15
C GLU A 15 -3.80 1.87 -9.35
N ASP A 16 -4.75 0.92 -9.39
CA ASP A 16 -6.17 1.19 -9.63
C ASP A 16 -6.89 1.56 -8.32
N ALA A 17 -6.71 2.81 -7.92
CA ALA A 17 -7.32 3.38 -6.71
C ALA A 17 -8.86 3.31 -6.71
N GLU A 18 -9.52 3.37 -7.88
CA GLU A 18 -10.98 3.34 -7.98
C GLU A 18 -11.53 1.94 -7.69
N THR A 19 -10.91 0.91 -8.29
CA THR A 19 -11.27 -0.49 -8.00
C THR A 19 -10.90 -0.86 -6.57
N LEU A 20 -9.75 -0.41 -6.07
CA LEU A 20 -9.35 -0.63 -4.68
C LEU A 20 -10.38 -0.05 -3.71
N ALA A 21 -10.79 1.22 -3.89
CA ALA A 21 -11.80 1.85 -3.06
C ALA A 21 -13.15 1.11 -3.11
N ARG A 22 -13.56 0.59 -4.27
CA ARG A 22 -14.77 -0.23 -4.40
C ARG A 22 -14.69 -1.55 -3.63
N LEU A 23 -13.54 -2.22 -3.67
CA LEU A 23 -13.33 -3.48 -2.95
C LEU A 23 -13.37 -3.26 -1.44
N LEU A 24 -12.66 -2.23 -0.95
CA LEU A 24 -12.65 -1.86 0.48
C LEU A 24 -14.05 -1.44 0.96
N ALA A 25 -14.78 -0.64 0.18
CA ALA A 25 -16.17 -0.30 0.48
C ALA A 25 -17.10 -1.53 0.46
N GLY A 26 -16.73 -2.58 -0.27
CA GLY A 26 -17.40 -3.88 -0.28
C GLY A 26 -17.05 -4.80 0.89
N GLY A 27 -16.18 -4.37 1.80
CA GLY A 27 -15.78 -5.12 2.98
C GLY A 27 -14.51 -5.96 2.81
N SER A 28 -13.72 -5.74 1.76
CA SER A 28 -12.34 -6.26 1.72
C SER A 28 -11.56 -5.71 2.92
N ASP A 29 -10.78 -6.58 3.54
CA ASP A 29 -9.93 -6.24 4.69
C ASP A 29 -8.77 -5.33 4.23
N PRO A 30 -8.67 -4.08 4.73
CA PRO A 30 -7.56 -3.18 4.37
C PRO A 30 -6.20 -3.67 4.87
N ASP A 31 -6.18 -4.58 5.86
CA ASP A 31 -4.97 -5.17 6.44
C ASP A 31 -4.64 -6.56 5.84
N GLU A 32 -5.31 -6.93 4.75
CA GLU A 32 -5.07 -8.21 4.07
C GLU A 32 -3.57 -8.40 3.77
N ILE A 33 -3.06 -9.60 4.10
CA ILE A 33 -1.70 -10.03 3.78
C ILE A 33 -1.74 -11.08 2.68
N PHE A 34 -1.04 -10.82 1.57
CA PHE A 34 -0.79 -11.81 0.52
C PHE A 34 0.66 -11.73 0.05
N GLY A 35 1.30 -12.88 -0.14
CA GLY A 35 2.69 -12.94 -0.63
C GLY A 35 3.69 -12.22 0.28
N ASN A 36 3.51 -12.28 1.60
CA ASN A 36 4.30 -11.58 2.62
C ASN A 36 4.23 -10.04 2.54
N MET A 37 3.15 -9.46 2.01
CA MET A 37 2.92 -8.02 2.10
C MET A 37 1.52 -7.74 2.58
N THR A 38 1.36 -6.74 3.44
CA THR A 38 0.05 -6.10 3.63
C THR A 38 -0.30 -5.31 2.37
N LEU A 39 -1.58 -5.01 2.15
CA LEU A 39 -1.99 -4.10 1.09
C LEU A 39 -1.27 -2.76 1.16
N LEU A 40 -1.11 -2.19 2.35
CA LEU A 40 -0.46 -0.90 2.54
C LEU A 40 1.03 -0.94 2.16
N MET A 41 1.75 -2.01 2.53
CA MET A 41 3.14 -2.16 2.07
C MET A 41 3.23 -2.38 0.58
N HIS A 42 2.33 -3.17 -0.01
CA HIS A 42 2.29 -3.40 -1.45
C HIS A 42 2.05 -2.10 -2.23
N ALA A 43 1.16 -1.22 -1.74
CA ALA A 43 0.90 0.07 -2.37
C ALA A 43 2.13 0.97 -2.40
N ILE A 44 2.81 1.11 -1.26
CA ILE A 44 4.02 1.94 -1.16
C ILE A 44 5.15 1.37 -2.04
N ASP A 45 5.26 0.04 -2.11
CA ASP A 45 6.25 -0.66 -2.95
C ASP A 45 6.00 -0.39 -4.44
N VAL A 46 4.77 -0.58 -4.92
CA VAL A 46 4.38 -0.36 -6.34
C VAL A 46 4.53 1.11 -6.73
N GLU A 47 4.06 2.06 -5.91
CA GLU A 47 4.20 3.50 -6.18
C GLU A 47 5.69 3.92 -6.23
N GLY A 48 6.51 3.35 -5.35
CA GLY A 48 7.95 3.58 -5.30
C GLY A 48 8.70 2.98 -6.50
N ASP A 49 8.47 1.70 -6.79
CA ASP A 49 9.10 0.97 -7.89
C ASP A 49 8.68 1.53 -9.26
N GLY A 50 7.40 1.83 -9.44
CA GLY A 50 6.87 2.47 -10.63
C GLY A 50 7.52 3.82 -10.92
N ALA A 51 7.70 4.67 -9.89
CA ALA A 51 8.41 5.94 -10.03
C ALA A 51 9.89 5.75 -10.39
N LEU A 52 10.58 4.78 -9.76
CA LEU A 52 11.98 4.46 -10.08
C LEU A 52 12.17 3.99 -11.52
N GLN A 53 11.27 3.13 -12.02
CA GLN A 53 11.38 2.56 -13.36
C GLN A 53 10.99 3.55 -14.46
N SER A 54 9.92 4.32 -14.24
CA SER A 54 9.37 5.23 -15.24
C SER A 54 10.01 6.63 -15.23
N GLY A 55 10.69 6.99 -14.13
CA GLY A 55 11.17 8.35 -13.88
C GLY A 55 10.05 9.37 -13.66
N GLN A 56 8.79 8.92 -13.51
CA GLN A 56 7.68 9.79 -13.15
C GLN A 56 7.73 10.15 -11.65
N PRO A 57 7.08 11.25 -11.24
CA PRO A 57 6.99 11.60 -9.82
C PRO A 57 6.31 10.49 -9.00
N LEU A 58 6.74 10.33 -7.74
CA LEU A 58 6.08 9.49 -6.75
C LEU A 58 4.61 9.89 -6.58
N THR A 59 3.73 8.90 -6.46
CA THR A 59 2.30 9.09 -6.17
C THR A 59 1.91 8.43 -4.86
N VAL A 60 0.70 8.66 -4.35
CA VAL A 60 0.21 8.08 -3.08
C VAL A 60 -1.26 7.71 -3.16
N HIS A 61 -1.77 7.41 -4.35
CA HIS A 61 -3.21 7.25 -4.56
C HIS A 61 -3.74 6.00 -3.85
N THR A 62 -3.08 4.85 -4.02
CA THR A 62 -3.53 3.60 -3.38
C THR A 62 -3.16 3.59 -1.91
N THR A 63 -2.00 4.15 -1.55
CA THR A 63 -1.59 4.39 -0.16
C THR A 63 -2.62 5.23 0.60
N ALA A 64 -3.06 6.36 0.04
CA ALA A 64 -4.06 7.22 0.68
C ALA A 64 -5.44 6.55 0.79
N VAL A 65 -5.85 5.78 -0.22
CA VAL A 65 -7.11 5.02 -0.17
C VAL A 65 -7.08 4.00 0.98
N LEU A 66 -6.02 3.21 1.10
CA LEU A 66 -5.91 2.20 2.16
C LEU A 66 -5.97 2.82 3.56
N LEU A 67 -5.22 3.89 3.78
CA LEU A 67 -5.23 4.62 5.05
C LEU A 67 -6.63 5.21 5.36
N ALA A 68 -7.31 5.78 4.36
CA ALA A 68 -8.65 6.31 4.53
C ALA A 68 -9.71 5.23 4.88
N PHE A 69 -9.46 3.98 4.49
CA PHE A 69 -10.29 2.82 4.84
C PHE A 69 -9.82 2.09 6.11
N GLY A 70 -8.83 2.62 6.82
CA GLY A 70 -8.41 2.14 8.13
C GLY A 70 -7.34 1.05 8.11
N ALA A 71 -6.55 0.94 7.03
CA ALA A 71 -5.34 0.11 7.06
C ALA A 71 -4.42 0.56 8.20
N ASP A 72 -3.91 -0.37 9.00
CA ASP A 72 -3.02 -0.08 10.12
C ASP A 72 -1.63 0.35 9.60
N PRO A 73 -1.22 1.62 9.81
CA PRO A 73 0.06 2.13 9.32
C PRO A 73 1.27 1.51 10.03
N GLN A 74 1.07 0.73 11.10
CA GLN A 74 2.11 0.07 11.89
C GLN A 74 2.11 -1.45 11.72
N LEU A 75 1.15 -2.03 10.99
CA LEU A 75 1.08 -3.48 10.81
C LEU A 75 2.27 -3.98 9.99
N ALA A 76 3.11 -4.79 10.64
CA ALA A 76 4.27 -5.39 10.02
C ALA A 76 3.91 -6.65 9.20
N ASP A 77 4.69 -6.92 8.17
CA ASP A 77 4.58 -8.13 7.37
C ASP A 77 5.16 -9.35 8.15
N PRO A 78 5.03 -10.59 7.63
CA PRO A 78 5.61 -11.76 8.28
C PRO A 78 7.14 -11.71 8.46
N ASP A 79 7.85 -10.88 7.68
CA ASP A 79 9.29 -10.67 7.77
C ASP A 79 9.66 -9.53 8.76
N GLY A 80 8.65 -8.91 9.40
CA GLY A 80 8.81 -7.84 10.38
C GLY A 80 9.04 -6.46 9.78
N ARG A 81 8.87 -6.29 8.46
CA ARG A 81 8.97 -4.98 7.80
C ARG A 81 7.68 -4.21 8.02
N THR A 82 7.80 -2.91 8.28
CA THR A 82 6.65 -2.01 8.44
C THR A 82 6.42 -1.17 7.18
N PRO A 83 5.21 -0.58 7.00
CA PRO A 83 4.96 0.40 5.93
C PRO A 83 5.98 1.55 5.92
N MET A 84 6.42 2.01 7.10
CA MET A 84 7.43 3.05 7.24
C MET A 84 8.81 2.60 6.72
N ASP A 85 9.17 1.32 6.86
CA ASP A 85 10.43 0.78 6.34
C ASP A 85 10.42 0.75 4.80
N VAL A 86 9.31 0.33 4.19
CA VAL A 86 9.13 0.34 2.73
C VAL A 86 9.18 1.77 2.20
N ALA A 87 8.46 2.71 2.82
CA ALA A 87 8.46 4.11 2.39
C ALA A 87 9.85 4.75 2.46
N ARG A 88 10.65 4.41 3.48
CA ARG A 88 12.03 4.88 3.61
C ARG A 88 12.96 4.26 2.57
N HIS A 89 12.76 2.98 2.23
CA HIS A 89 13.55 2.30 1.20
C HIS A 89 13.53 3.05 -0.13
N TYR A 90 12.35 3.49 -0.56
CA TYR A 90 12.15 4.26 -1.79
C TYR A 90 12.38 5.77 -1.66
N SER A 91 12.77 6.28 -0.48
CA SER A 91 12.76 7.73 -0.19
C SER A 91 11.40 8.39 -0.50
N HIS A 92 10.31 7.65 -0.25
CA HIS A 92 8.95 8.00 -0.60
C HIS A 92 8.36 9.03 0.36
N ASN A 93 8.82 10.28 0.26
CA ASN A 93 8.51 11.33 1.24
C ASN A 93 7.01 11.60 1.45
N LEU A 94 6.19 11.46 0.40
CA LEU A 94 4.74 11.61 0.50
C LEU A 94 4.11 10.51 1.38
N ALA A 95 4.44 9.24 1.14
CA ALA A 95 3.99 8.12 1.97
C ALA A 95 4.51 8.24 3.42
N VAL A 96 5.77 8.66 3.61
CA VAL A 96 6.32 8.92 4.95
C VAL A 96 5.50 9.96 5.73
N GLN A 97 5.05 11.03 5.06
CA GLN A 97 4.20 12.05 5.69
C GLN A 97 2.81 11.47 6.03
N LEU A 98 2.14 10.83 5.06
CA LEU A 98 0.81 10.22 5.30
C LEU A 98 0.82 9.22 6.47
N LEU A 99 1.83 8.35 6.54
CA LEU A 99 1.97 7.40 7.62
C LEU A 99 2.17 8.09 8.98
N ARG A 100 2.99 9.15 9.04
CA ARG A 100 3.20 9.90 10.29
C ARG A 100 1.93 10.58 10.77
N ASP A 101 1.17 11.15 9.84
CA ASP A 101 -0.08 11.83 10.16
C ASP A 101 -1.08 10.83 10.78
N HIS A 102 -1.24 9.63 10.19
CA HIS A 102 -2.14 8.59 10.72
C HIS A 102 -1.65 7.92 12.01
N ILE A 103 -0.34 7.87 12.26
CA ILE A 103 0.20 7.31 13.52
C ILE A 103 0.04 8.30 14.68
N SER A 104 -0.03 9.60 14.38
CA SER A 104 -0.07 10.66 15.39
C SER A 104 -1.49 11.07 15.79
N ASP A 105 -2.51 10.60 15.06
CA ASP A 105 -3.95 10.75 15.35
C ASP A 105 -4.46 9.68 16.34
#